data_AF-A0A1G5Q2S7-F1
#
_entry.id   AF-A0A1G5Q2S7-F1
#
_cell.length_a   1.000
_cell.length_b   1.000
_cell.length_c   1.000
_cell.angle_alpha   90.00
_cell.angle_beta   90.00
_cell.angle_gamma   90.00
#
_symmetry.space_group_name_H-M   'P 1'
#
loop_
_entity.id
_entity.type
_entity.pdbx_description
1 polymer ?
#
loop_
_entity_poly.entity_id
_entity_poly.type
_entity_poly.pdbx_seq_one_letter_code
_entity_poly.pdbx_strand_id
1 'polypeptide(L)'
;MNTAIMMMAMYNAQAIIDSEKVAQDWFELSVGKFHEKIRAGQIKLPLVLIEEESQKCAKGIHLIDFADYIDARHAAEKELKLMGH
;
A
#
# COMPACT_ATOMS: atom_id res chain seq x y z
N MET A 1 0.55 -4.04 -15.99
CA MET A 1 1.70 -3.10 -16.05
C MET A 1 2.44 -3.36 -14.75
N ASN A 2 3.77 -3.59 -14.70
CA ASN A 2 4.36 -4.02 -13.43
C ASN A 2 4.47 -2.84 -12.44
N THR A 3 3.39 -2.60 -11.68
CA THR A 3 3.22 -1.50 -10.72
C THR A 3 4.37 -1.46 -9.70
N ALA A 4 4.96 -2.62 -9.40
CA ALA A 4 6.13 -2.73 -8.53
C ALA A 4 7.34 -1.95 -9.07
N ILE A 5 7.58 -1.95 -10.40
CA ILE A 5 8.72 -1.24 -11.01
C ILE A 5 8.57 0.27 -10.87
N MET A 6 7.35 0.79 -11.06
CA MET A 6 7.04 2.20 -10.84
C MET A 6 7.25 2.59 -9.37
N MET A 7 6.73 1.79 -8.44
CA MET A 7 6.87 2.05 -7.00
C MET A 7 8.31 1.98 -6.52
N MET A 8 9.11 1.04 -7.04
CA MET A 8 10.53 0.96 -6.72
C MET A 8 11.27 2.23 -7.13
N ALA A 9 10.92 2.86 -8.27
CA ALA A 9 11.51 4.13 -8.65
C ALA A 9 11.09 5.28 -7.72
N MET A 10 9.82 5.34 -7.32
CA MET A 10 9.28 6.41 -6.46
C MET A 10 9.79 6.34 -5.01
N TYR A 11 9.90 5.13 -4.47
CA TYR A 11 10.35 4.89 -3.10
C TYR A 11 11.82 4.46 -3.01
N ASN A 12 12.63 4.81 -4.01
CA ASN A 12 14.08 4.54 -4.02
C ASN A 12 14.47 3.09 -3.68
N ALA A 13 13.70 2.13 -4.19
CA ALA A 13 13.84 0.69 -3.96
C ALA A 13 13.81 0.26 -2.47
N GLN A 14 13.17 1.04 -1.60
CA GLN A 14 12.93 0.64 -0.22
C GLN A 14 12.01 -0.59 -0.17
N ALA A 15 12.46 -1.66 0.50
CA ALA A 15 11.68 -2.89 0.65
C ALA A 15 10.43 -2.70 1.54
N ILE A 16 10.52 -1.77 2.50
CA ILE A 16 9.44 -1.43 3.44
C ILE A 16 9.22 0.08 3.37
N ILE A 17 7.96 0.48 3.17
CA ILE A 17 7.53 1.87 3.12
C ILE A 17 6.73 2.18 4.38
N ASP A 18 6.94 3.35 4.98
CA ASP A 18 6.14 3.82 6.11
C ASP A 18 4.65 3.86 5.79
N SER A 19 3.83 3.25 6.66
CA SER A 19 2.38 3.27 6.51
C SER A 19 1.80 4.69 6.58
N GLU A 20 2.47 5.62 7.26
CA GLU A 20 2.08 7.03 7.31
C GLU A 20 2.26 7.73 5.96
N LYS A 21 3.34 7.42 5.23
CA LYS A 21 3.58 7.95 3.88
C LYS A 21 2.53 7.39 2.91
N VAL A 22 2.31 6.08 2.93
CA VAL A 22 1.31 5.43 2.07
C VAL A 22 -0.10 5.98 2.34
N ALA A 23 -0.48 6.14 3.62
CA ALA A 23 -1.78 6.67 3.99
C ALA A 23 -2.03 8.08 3.44
N GLN A 24 -1.04 8.96 3.47
CA GLN A 24 -1.16 10.33 2.97
C GLN A 24 -1.08 10.40 1.44
N ASP A 25 -0.12 9.70 0.84
CA ASP A 25 0.22 9.82 -0.58
C ASP A 25 -0.81 9.11 -1.49
N TRP A 26 -1.36 7.97 -1.06
CA TRP A 26 -2.27 7.15 -1.87
C TRP A 26 -3.71 7.13 -1.41
N PHE A 27 -3.93 7.25 -0.11
CA PHE A 27 -5.27 7.17 0.46
C PHE A 27 -5.80 8.55 0.88
N GLU A 28 -4.94 9.57 0.95
CA GLU A 28 -5.27 10.91 1.50
C GLU A 28 -5.96 10.80 2.88
N LEU A 29 -5.57 9.79 3.66
CA LEU A 29 -6.11 9.49 4.98
C LEU A 29 -5.06 9.70 6.06
N SER A 30 -5.52 10.03 7.26
CA SER A 30 -4.67 9.96 8.46
C SER A 30 -4.27 8.52 8.76
N VAL A 31 -3.03 8.32 9.21
CA VAL A 31 -2.46 6.99 9.54
C VAL A 31 -3.36 6.16 10.47
N GLY A 32 -4.05 6.80 11.43
CA GLY A 32 -5.00 6.12 12.33
C GLY A 32 -6.20 5.53 11.58
N LYS A 33 -6.82 6.30 10.67
CA LYS A 33 -7.94 5.83 9.83
C LYS A 33 -7.48 4.74 8.87
N PHE A 34 -6.26 4.86 8.35
CA PHE A 34 -5.68 3.87 7.47
C PHE A 34 -5.48 2.53 8.20
N HIS A 35 -4.90 2.53 9.40
CA HIS A 35 -4.77 1.31 10.21
C HIS A 35 -6.13 0.74 10.61
N GLU A 36 -7.12 1.59 10.91
CA GLU A 36 -8.49 1.14 11.20
C GLU A 36 -9.12 0.43 9.99
N LYS A 37 -8.98 0.99 8.78
CA LYS A 37 -9.48 0.36 7.55
C LYS A 37 -8.77 -0.95 7.23
N ILE A 38 -7.48 -1.07 7.52
CA ILE A 38 -6.75 -2.33 7.38
C ILE A 38 -7.31 -3.37 8.37
N ARG A 39 -7.47 -2.99 9.65
CA ARG A 39 -8.05 -3.86 10.69
C ARG A 39 -9.49 -4.26 10.38
N ALA A 40 -10.26 -3.37 9.77
CA ALA A 40 -11.63 -3.64 9.33
C ALA A 40 -11.69 -4.52 8.06
N GLY A 41 -10.55 -4.87 7.47
CA GLY A 41 -10.48 -5.68 6.24
C GLY A 41 -10.88 -4.93 4.96
N GLN A 42 -11.09 -3.60 5.03
CA GLN A 42 -11.39 -2.77 3.87
C GLN A 42 -10.16 -2.57 2.99
N ILE A 43 -8.96 -2.55 3.60
CA ILE A 43 -7.67 -2.46 2.92
C ILE A 43 -6.89 -3.72 3.27
N LYS A 44 -6.75 -4.63 2.30
CA LYS A 44 -6.06 -5.91 2.48
C LYS A 44 -4.55 -5.76 2.29
N LEU A 45 -3.93 -4.91 3.12
CA LEU A 45 -2.48 -4.72 3.13
C LEU A 45 -1.90 -5.23 4.46
N PRO A 46 -0.87 -6.08 4.43
CA PRO A 46 -0.19 -6.51 5.65
C PRO A 46 0.59 -5.33 6.24
N LEU A 47 0.35 -5.06 7.53
CA LEU A 47 1.17 -4.13 8.30
C LEU A 47 2.33 -4.90 8.91
N VAL A 48 3.55 -4.48 8.60
CA VAL A 48 4.77 -5.02 9.20
C VAL A 48 5.31 -4.07 10.25
N LEU A 49 5.82 -4.61 11.34
CA LEU A 49 6.54 -3.82 12.33
C LEU A 49 7.94 -3.55 11.78
N ILE A 50 8.33 -2.28 11.75
CA ILE A 50 9.71 -1.90 11.43
C ILE A 50 10.46 -1.92 12.76
N GLU A 51 11.08 -3.05 13.10
CA GLU A 51 11.93 -3.15 14.28
C GLU A 51 13.37 -2.79 13.92
N GLU A 52 13.83 -1.60 14.31
CA GLU A 52 15.20 -1.29 14.74
C GLU A 52 15.23 0.16 15.26
N GLU A 53 15.50 0.36 16.55
CA GLU A 53 15.94 1.62 17.18
C GLU A 53 15.03 2.88 17.18
N SER A 54 13.88 2.93 16.50
CA SER A 54 13.00 4.10 16.58
C SER A 54 11.94 3.98 17.68
N GLN A 55 12.03 4.80 18.72
CA GLN A 55 11.13 4.85 19.89
C GLN A 55 9.63 5.11 19.60
N LYS A 56 9.22 5.18 18.33
CA LYS A 56 7.83 5.25 17.89
C LYS A 56 7.57 3.99 17.10
N CYS A 57 6.61 3.16 17.53
CA CYS A 57 6.22 1.90 16.85
C CYS A 57 5.85 2.14 15.37
N ALA A 58 6.85 2.27 14.51
CA ALA A 58 6.69 2.55 13.10
C ALA A 58 6.17 1.28 12.43
N LYS A 59 5.01 1.40 11.79
CA LYS A 59 4.43 0.33 10.99
C LYS A 59 4.72 0.61 9.54
N GLY A 60 5.30 -0.36 8.87
CA GLY A 60 5.56 -0.35 7.44
C GLY A 60 4.60 -1.21 6.66
N ILE A 61 4.69 -1.10 5.34
CA ILE A 61 4.06 -1.99 4.36
C ILE A 61 5.16 -2.41 3.38
N HIS A 62 5.18 -3.70 3.03
CA HIS A 62 6.08 -4.17 1.99
C HIS A 62 5.69 -3.56 0.64
N LEU A 63 6.68 -3.03 -0.07
CA LEU A 63 6.46 -2.42 -1.39
C LEU A 63 5.79 -3.41 -2.36
N ILE A 64 6.18 -4.69 -2.29
CA ILE A 64 5.65 -5.74 -3.15
C ILE A 64 4.17 -5.99 -2.87
N ASP A 65 3.78 -6.16 -1.60
CA ASP A 65 2.37 -6.31 -1.21
C ASP A 65 1.53 -5.10 -1.63
N PHE A 66 2.11 -3.89 -1.53
CA PHE A 66 1.41 -2.69 -1.95
C PHE A 66 1.23 -2.62 -3.47
N ALA A 67 2.26 -2.98 -4.22
CA ALA A 67 2.19 -3.05 -5.68
C ALA A 67 1.17 -4.08 -6.17
N ASP A 68 1.12 -5.25 -5.52
CA ASP A 68 0.16 -6.31 -5.82
C ASP A 68 -1.28 -5.85 -5.58
N TYR A 69 -1.53 -5.16 -4.46
CA TYR A 69 -2.84 -4.58 -4.14
C TYR A 69 -3.33 -3.58 -5.20
N ILE A 70 -2.45 -2.70 -5.68
CA ILE A 70 -2.81 -1.72 -6.72
C ILE A 70 -3.04 -2.43 -8.07
N ASP A 71 -2.20 -3.41 -8.42
CA ASP A 71 -2.36 -4.17 -9.67
C ASP A 71 -3.69 -4.96 -9.68
N ALA A 72 -4.02 -5.63 -8.57
CA ALA A 72 -5.29 -6.34 -8.41
C ALA A 72 -6.51 -5.40 -8.58
N ARG A 73 -6.42 -4.18 -8.05
CA ARG A 73 -7.48 -3.17 -8.19
C ARG A 73 -7.59 -2.66 -9.63
N HIS A 74 -6.47 -2.39 -10.29
CA HIS A 74 -6.46 -1.98 -11.70
C HIS A 74 -6.95 -3.09 -12.65
N ALA A 75 -6.61 -4.34 -12.36
CA ALA A 75 -7.12 -5.49 -13.11
C ALA A 75 -8.65 -5.59 -13.00
N ALA A 76 -9.20 -5.46 -11.79
CA ALA A 76 -10.65 -5.46 -11.58
C ALA A 76 -11.37 -4.32 -12.33
N GLU A 77 -10.81 -3.10 -12.33
CA GLU A 77 -11.38 -1.98 -13.08
C GLU A 77 -11.27 -2.16 -14.61
N LYS A 78 -10.20 -2.80 -15.08
CA LYS A 78 -10.01 -3.09 -16.50
C LYS A 78 -11.02 -4.14 -16.99
N GLU A 79 -11.25 -5.19 -16.23
CA GLU A 79 -12.26 -6.22 -16.54
C GLU A 79 -13.67 -5.62 -16.56
N LEU A 80 -14.00 -4.74 -15.60
CA LEU A 80 -15.28 -4.04 -15.56
C LEU A 80 -15.49 -3.12 -16.78
N LYS A 81 -14.43 -2.47 -17.27
CA LYS A 81 -14.47 -1.69 -18.52
C LYS A 81 -14.61 -2.55 -19.77
N LEU A 82 -14.05 -3.76 -19.79
CA LEU A 82 -14.11 -4.67 -20.93
C LEU A 82 -15.47 -5.38 -21.05
N MET A 83 -16.16 -5.64 -19.95
CA MET A 83 -17.51 -6.24 -19.95
C MET A 83 -18.64 -5.23 -20.20
N GLY A 84 -18.32 -3.94 -20.29
CA GLY A 84 -19.28 -2.85 -20.49
C GLY A 84 -19.43 -2.38 -21.94
N HIS A 85 -19.06 -3.19 -22.95
CA HIS A 85 -19.08 -2.79 -24.35
C HIS A 85 -19.69 -3.82 -25.30
#